data_AF-T1H7N5-F1
#
_entry.id   AF-T1H7N5-F1
#
_cell.length_a   1.000
_cell.length_b   1.000
_cell.length_c   1.000
_cell.angle_alpha   90.00
_cell.angle_beta   90.00
_cell.angle_gamma   90.00
#
_symmetry.space_group_name_H-M   'P 1'
#
loop_
_entity.id
_entity.type
_entity.pdbx_description
1 polymer ?
#
loop_
_entity_poly.entity_id
_entity_poly.type
_entity_poly.pdbx_seq_one_letter_code
_entity_poly.pdbx_strand_id
1 'polypeptide(L)'
;MNTTFAVIFLGILVVTNAAKCEKKDPKQSFDSEKYFSAKLEYVQRVSEGPKQTVCIKFDFKREPDGKVTSNYDYYGSLENQKYHISCNGTERSNNKGKFSFNCKQTSDKNSATPIFQEEMTVMETDYKKFSVVNRCVKSGGFSSG
;
A
#
# COMPACT_ATOMS: atom_id res chain seq x y z
N MET A 1 24.37 -16.20 -28.61
CA MET A 1 22.97 -16.09 -28.15
C MET A 1 23.01 -15.30 -26.85
N ASN A 2 22.70 -14.01 -26.91
CA ASN A 2 22.89 -13.12 -25.77
C ASN A 2 21.53 -12.96 -25.09
N THR A 3 21.29 -13.74 -24.05
CA THR A 3 20.08 -13.64 -23.22
C THR A 3 20.10 -12.29 -22.52
N THR A 4 19.28 -11.35 -23.02
CA THR A 4 19.11 -10.05 -22.39
C THR A 4 18.00 -10.17 -21.36
N PHE A 5 18.34 -10.15 -20.07
CA PHE A 5 17.36 -10.04 -19.01
C PHE A 5 16.93 -8.57 -18.91
N ALA A 6 15.80 -8.23 -19.50
CA ALA A 6 15.20 -6.90 -19.30
C ALA A 6 14.59 -6.86 -17.89
N VAL A 7 15.30 -6.22 -16.95
CA VAL A 7 14.75 -5.93 -15.62
C VAL A 7 13.86 -4.70 -15.74
N ILE A 8 12.56 -4.91 -15.92
CA ILE A 8 11.56 -3.85 -15.96
C ILE A 8 11.34 -3.38 -14.51
N PHE A 9 12.00 -2.30 -14.13
CA PHE A 9 11.52 -1.45 -13.04
C PHE A 9 10.46 -0.53 -13.63
N LEU A 10 9.25 -0.48 -13.06
CA LEU A 10 8.28 0.65 -13.11
C LEU A 10 6.88 0.17 -12.74
N GLY A 11 6.43 0.46 -11.51
CA GLY A 11 5.04 0.31 -11.12
C GLY A 11 4.53 1.61 -10.50
N ILE A 12 4.01 2.54 -11.31
CA ILE A 12 3.45 3.78 -10.76
C ILE A 12 2.11 3.43 -10.07
N LEU A 13 2.04 3.66 -8.76
CA LEU A 13 0.80 3.55 -7.98
C LEU A 13 0.13 4.91 -7.91
N VAL A 14 -1.10 5.00 -8.37
CA VAL A 14 -1.93 6.16 -8.04
C VAL A 14 -2.79 5.75 -6.86
N VAL A 15 -2.39 6.17 -5.65
CA VAL A 15 -3.25 6.04 -4.47
C VAL A 15 -4.11 7.28 -4.36
N THR A 16 -5.41 7.12 -4.53
CA THR A 16 -6.36 8.14 -4.10
C THR A 16 -6.60 7.92 -2.61
N ASN A 17 -5.94 8.70 -1.75
CA ASN A 17 -6.40 8.82 -0.36
C ASN A 17 -7.71 9.58 -0.44
N ALA A 18 -8.82 8.92 -0.12
CA ALA A 18 -10.08 9.61 0.01
C ALA A 18 -10.18 10.13 1.45
N ALA A 19 -10.45 11.42 1.64
CA ALA A 19 -10.74 11.99 2.96
C ALA A 19 -11.93 11.29 3.66
N LYS A 20 -12.74 10.56 2.88
CA LYS A 20 -13.81 9.67 3.32
C LYS A 20 -13.49 8.27 2.81
N CYS A 21 -13.56 7.27 3.68
CA CYS A 21 -13.40 5.85 3.34
C CYS A 21 -14.55 5.33 2.46
N GLU A 22 -14.64 5.83 1.22
CA GLU A 22 -15.64 5.42 0.26
C GLU A 22 -15.40 3.96 -0.15
N LYS A 23 -16.49 3.20 -0.17
CA LYS A 23 -16.45 1.85 -0.73
C LYS A 23 -16.25 1.96 -2.24
N LYS A 24 -15.12 1.45 -2.72
CA LYS A 24 -14.83 1.31 -4.16
C LYS A 24 -14.95 -0.15 -4.56
N ASP A 25 -15.28 -0.38 -5.81
CA ASP A 25 -15.29 -1.72 -6.39
C ASP A 25 -13.90 -2.09 -6.92
N PRO A 26 -13.53 -3.37 -6.84
CA PRO A 26 -12.25 -3.80 -7.36
C PRO A 26 -12.34 -3.89 -8.88
N LYS A 27 -11.17 -3.91 -9.55
CA LYS A 27 -11.08 -4.17 -10.98
C LYS A 27 -11.89 -5.43 -11.34
N GLN A 28 -12.76 -5.32 -12.34
CA GLN A 28 -13.50 -6.48 -12.83
C GLN A 28 -12.52 -7.57 -13.30
N SER A 29 -12.78 -8.81 -12.88
CA SER A 29 -11.92 -9.97 -13.19
C SER A 29 -10.47 -9.75 -12.75
N PHE A 30 -10.26 -9.12 -11.59
CA PHE A 30 -8.93 -8.94 -10.99
C PHE A 30 -8.21 -10.28 -10.85
N ASP A 31 -7.02 -10.35 -11.45
CA ASP A 31 -6.13 -11.51 -11.37
C ASP A 31 -5.06 -11.24 -10.32
N SER A 32 -5.27 -11.86 -9.16
CA SER A 32 -4.42 -11.70 -8.00
C SER A 32 -3.03 -12.30 -8.21
N GLU A 33 -2.92 -13.47 -8.84
CA GLU A 33 -1.62 -14.11 -9.07
C GLU A 33 -0.78 -13.27 -10.01
N LYS A 34 -1.41 -12.77 -11.09
CA LYS A 34 -0.75 -11.87 -12.04
C LYS A 34 -0.31 -10.57 -11.38
N TYR A 35 -1.14 -10.00 -10.49
CA TYR A 35 -0.80 -8.77 -9.78
C TYR A 35 0.45 -8.91 -8.90
N PHE A 36 0.56 -9.98 -8.12
CA PHE A 36 1.72 -10.21 -7.24
C PHE A 36 2.94 -10.81 -7.94
N SER A 37 2.80 -11.32 -9.17
CA SER A 37 3.92 -11.74 -10.00
C SER A 37 4.76 -10.55 -10.50
N ALA A 38 4.18 -9.35 -10.55
CA ALA A 38 4.88 -8.14 -10.91
C ALA A 38 5.65 -7.58 -9.70
N LYS A 39 6.88 -7.10 -9.91
CA LYS A 39 7.61 -6.36 -8.88
C LYS A 39 6.99 -4.96 -8.76
N LEU A 40 6.10 -4.80 -7.78
CA LEU A 40 5.41 -3.54 -7.55
C LEU A 40 6.20 -2.70 -6.54
N GLU A 41 6.92 -1.70 -7.03
CA GLU A 41 7.49 -0.63 -6.20
C GLU A 41 6.65 0.63 -6.42
N TYR A 42 5.92 1.06 -5.40
CA TYR A 42 4.88 2.07 -5.54
C TYR A 42 5.39 3.47 -5.24
N VAL A 43 4.93 4.49 -5.97
CA VAL A 43 5.21 5.90 -5.65
C VAL A 43 3.87 6.63 -5.55
N GLN A 44 3.50 7.01 -4.34
CA GLN A 44 2.23 7.67 -4.08
C GLN A 44 2.28 9.18 -4.41
N ARG A 45 1.37 9.63 -5.28
CA ARG A 45 0.95 11.05 -5.37
C ARG A 45 -0.44 11.17 -4.76
N VAL A 46 -0.52 11.78 -3.58
CA VAL A 46 -1.80 11.99 -2.89
C VAL A 46 -2.54 13.18 -3.48
N SER A 47 -3.76 12.97 -3.96
CA SER A 47 -4.67 14.05 -4.38
C SER A 47 -5.31 14.76 -3.18
N GLU A 48 -5.63 14.04 -2.10
CA GLU A 48 -6.24 14.56 -0.87
C GLU A 48 -5.63 13.90 0.38
N GLY A 49 -4.96 14.68 1.24
CA GLY A 49 -4.30 14.20 2.45
C GLY A 49 -3.33 15.25 3.02
N PRO A 50 -2.67 15.01 4.17
CA PRO A 50 -1.67 15.94 4.68
C PRO A 50 -0.60 16.18 3.60
N LYS A 51 -0.17 17.44 3.42
CA LYS A 51 0.78 17.87 2.36
C LYS A 51 2.09 17.07 2.30
N GLN A 52 2.36 16.26 3.31
CA GLN A 52 3.58 15.51 3.59
C GLN A 52 3.61 14.12 2.91
N THR A 53 2.48 13.63 2.34
CA THR A 53 2.39 12.28 1.77
C THR A 53 2.83 12.22 0.30
N VAL A 54 3.93 12.88 -0.05
CA VAL A 54 4.49 12.82 -1.42
C VAL A 54 5.65 11.83 -1.42
N CYS A 55 5.63 10.85 -2.31
CA CYS A 55 6.73 9.88 -2.53
C CYS A 55 6.96 8.83 -1.44
N ILE A 56 5.90 8.20 -0.91
CA ILE A 56 6.05 6.99 -0.08
C ILE A 56 6.27 5.78 -0.99
N LYS A 57 7.33 5.01 -0.72
CA LYS A 57 7.57 3.70 -1.33
C LYS A 57 6.94 2.61 -0.48
N PHE A 58 5.93 1.95 -1.04
CA PHE A 58 5.36 0.75 -0.42
C PHE A 58 6.12 -0.48 -0.87
N ASP A 59 6.26 -1.42 0.05
CA ASP A 59 6.69 -2.79 -0.18
C ASP A 59 5.46 -3.69 0.01
N PHE A 60 4.74 -3.93 -1.09
CA PHE A 60 3.54 -4.75 -1.10
C PHE A 60 3.84 -6.10 -1.73
N LYS A 61 3.65 -7.17 -0.97
CA LYS A 61 4.04 -8.51 -1.40
C LYS A 61 3.01 -9.54 -0.98
N ARG A 62 3.01 -10.66 -1.70
CA ARG A 62 2.38 -11.89 -1.26
C ARG A 62 3.46 -12.82 -0.75
N GLU A 63 3.32 -13.24 0.49
CA GLU A 63 4.21 -14.18 1.15
C GLU A 63 3.92 -15.62 0.69
N PRO A 64 4.88 -16.56 0.84
CA PRO A 64 4.69 -17.96 0.46
C PRO A 64 3.53 -18.66 1.20
N ASP A 65 3.17 -18.18 2.39
CA ASP A 65 2.03 -18.69 3.17
C ASP A 65 0.67 -18.11 2.74
N GLY A 66 0.66 -17.28 1.70
CA GLY A 66 -0.53 -16.65 1.13
C GLY A 66 -0.93 -15.33 1.80
N LYS A 67 -0.25 -14.90 2.87
CA LYS A 67 -0.48 -13.58 3.47
C LYS A 67 0.00 -12.47 2.54
N VAL A 68 -0.54 -11.27 2.76
CA VAL A 68 -0.17 -10.06 2.03
C VAL A 68 0.44 -9.06 3.01
N THR A 69 1.59 -8.51 2.66
CA THR A 69 2.28 -7.46 3.42
C THR A 69 2.21 -6.13 2.66
N SER A 70 2.20 -5.01 3.41
CA SER A 70 2.16 -3.65 2.85
C SER A 70 2.98 -2.70 3.73
N ASN A 71 4.30 -2.81 3.65
CA ASN A 71 5.20 -2.07 4.54
C ASN A 71 5.64 -0.76 3.88
N TYR A 72 5.82 0.30 4.65
CA TYR A 72 6.33 1.56 4.11
C TYR A 72 6.96 2.44 5.18
N ASP A 73 7.90 3.28 4.75
CA ASP A 73 8.52 4.30 5.59
C ASP A 73 8.00 5.69 5.22
N TYR A 74 7.82 6.56 6.20
CA TYR A 74 7.58 7.98 5.96
C TYR A 74 8.28 8.85 7.01
N TYR A 75 8.48 10.12 6.66
CA TYR A 75 9.04 11.12 7.58
C TYR A 75 7.91 12.06 8.03
N GLY A 76 7.61 12.05 9.33
CA GLY A 76 6.65 12.98 9.94
C GLY A 76 7.31 14.33 10.14
N SER A 77 6.89 15.34 9.38
CA SER A 77 7.57 16.63 9.38
C SER A 77 7.30 17.46 10.64
N LEU A 78 6.20 17.20 11.35
CA LEU A 78 5.93 17.85 12.63
C LEU A 78 6.80 17.33 13.76
N GLU A 79 7.15 16.04 13.73
CA GLU A 79 7.86 15.34 14.82
C GLU A 79 9.38 15.21 14.55
N ASN A 80 9.82 15.64 13.35
CA ASN A 80 11.17 15.45 12.81
C ASN A 80 11.66 14.01 13.02
N GLN A 81 10.84 13.05 12.61
CA GLN A 81 11.01 11.65 12.95
C GLN A 81 10.67 10.72 11.79
N LYS A 82 11.45 9.65 11.66
CA LYS A 82 11.16 8.55 10.75
C LYS A 82 10.20 7.56 11.41
N TYR A 83 9.17 7.18 10.66
CA TYR A 83 8.22 6.15 11.01
C TYR A 83 8.33 4.98 10.05
N HIS A 84 8.19 3.77 10.60
CA HIS A 84 8.09 2.54 9.86
C HIS A 84 6.71 1.94 10.11
N ILE A 85 5.98 1.66 9.04
CA ILE A 85 4.69 0.98 9.08
C ILE A 85 4.87 -0.46 8.60
N SER A 86 4.49 -1.40 9.45
CA SER A 86 4.39 -2.81 9.07
C SER A 86 2.94 -3.25 9.06
N CYS A 87 2.45 -3.70 7.92
CA CYS A 87 1.06 -4.15 7.74
C CYS A 87 1.03 -5.60 7.30
N ASN A 88 0.23 -6.41 7.98
CA ASN A 88 -0.04 -7.81 7.63
C ASN A 88 -1.53 -7.99 7.38
N GLY A 89 -1.86 -8.69 6.30
CA GLY A 89 -3.23 -8.78 5.83
C GLY A 89 -3.49 -9.97 4.92
N THR A 90 -4.71 -9.97 4.39
CA THR A 90 -5.18 -10.99 3.45
C THR A 90 -6.06 -10.36 2.38
N GLU A 91 -6.10 -11.01 1.22
CA GLU A 91 -7.11 -10.74 0.21
C GLU A 91 -8.47 -11.28 0.67
N ARG A 92 -9.54 -10.51 0.45
CA ARG A 92 -10.89 -10.91 0.84
C ARG A 92 -11.40 -11.99 -0.11
N SER A 93 -11.73 -13.16 0.43
CA SER A 93 -12.20 -14.33 -0.33
C SER A 93 -13.37 -14.03 -1.28
N ASN A 94 -14.34 -13.25 -0.82
CA ASN A 94 -15.56 -12.94 -1.59
C ASN A 94 -15.38 -11.79 -2.59
N ASN A 95 -14.23 -11.10 -2.59
CA ASN A 95 -13.98 -9.92 -3.42
C ASN A 95 -12.48 -9.80 -3.72
N LYS A 96 -12.03 -10.53 -4.74
CA LYS A 96 -10.65 -10.42 -5.23
C LYS A 96 -10.30 -8.96 -5.56
N GLY A 97 -9.07 -8.56 -5.26
CA GLY A 97 -8.61 -7.18 -5.39
C GLY A 97 -8.98 -6.27 -4.21
N LYS A 98 -9.66 -6.78 -3.17
CA LYS A 98 -9.84 -6.08 -1.89
C LYS A 98 -9.00 -6.74 -0.80
N PHE A 99 -8.34 -5.93 0.00
CA PHE A 99 -7.41 -6.37 1.04
C PHE A 99 -7.75 -5.71 2.38
N SER A 100 -7.53 -6.44 3.47
CA SER A 100 -7.64 -5.94 4.83
C SER A 100 -6.29 -6.09 5.53
N PHE A 101 -5.83 -5.05 6.21
CA PHE A 101 -4.55 -5.03 6.92
C PHE A 101 -4.72 -4.64 8.37
N ASN A 102 -3.93 -5.29 9.23
CA ASN A 102 -3.59 -4.81 10.56
C ASN A 102 -2.17 -4.26 10.52
N CYS A 103 -2.02 -3.00 10.92
CA CYS A 103 -0.80 -2.24 10.78
C CYS A 103 -0.24 -1.80 12.13
N LYS A 104 1.08 -1.79 12.24
CA LYS A 104 1.85 -1.35 13.40
C LYS A 104 2.78 -0.22 12.97
N GLN A 105 2.73 0.91 13.67
CA GLN A 105 3.67 2.02 13.47
C GLN A 105 4.77 1.96 14.53
N THR A 106 6.01 1.87 14.09
CA THR A 106 7.20 2.03 14.93
C THR A 106 7.96 3.27 14.52
N SER A 107 8.82 3.75 15.40
CA SER A 107 9.56 4.99 15.20
C SER A 107 10.92 4.90 15.89
N ASP A 108 11.92 5.65 15.41
CA ASP A 108 13.29 5.50 15.91
C ASP A 108 13.48 5.99 17.37
N LYS A 109 12.63 6.92 17.83
CA LYS A 109 12.50 7.25 19.25
C LYS A 109 11.54 6.22 19.84
N ASN A 110 11.85 5.67 21.03
CA ASN A 110 11.03 4.68 21.76
C ASN A 110 9.64 5.25 22.16
N SER A 111 8.78 5.48 21.17
CA SER A 111 7.44 6.02 21.31
C SER A 111 6.42 4.89 21.48
N ALA A 112 5.22 5.25 21.92
CA ALA A 112 4.06 4.36 21.78
C ALA A 112 3.97 3.84 20.34
N THR A 113 3.64 2.57 20.18
CA THR A 113 3.49 1.91 18.89
C THR A 113 2.01 1.79 18.55
N PRO A 114 1.42 2.77 17.86
CA PRO A 114 0.01 2.68 17.53
C PRO A 114 -0.23 1.54 16.55
N ILE A 115 -1.37 0.87 16.76
CA ILE A 115 -1.91 -0.17 15.89
C ILE A 115 -3.11 0.44 15.20
N PHE A 116 -3.25 0.21 13.90
CA PHE A 116 -4.40 0.67 13.13
C PHE A 116 -4.80 -0.33 12.04
N GLN A 117 -6.02 -0.17 11.53
CA GLN A 117 -6.56 -0.98 10.45
C GLN A 117 -6.64 -0.20 9.14
N GLU A 118 -6.31 -0.88 8.06
CA GLU A 118 -6.35 -0.35 6.70
C GLU A 118 -7.11 -1.30 5.78
N GLU A 119 -7.83 -0.72 4.83
CA GLU A 119 -8.39 -1.42 3.69
C GLU A 119 -7.81 -0.84 2.39
N MET A 120 -7.50 -1.75 1.46
CA MET A 120 -7.07 -1.39 0.12
C MET A 120 -7.97 -2.05 -0.92
N THR A 121 -8.31 -1.32 -1.98
CA THR A 121 -9.01 -1.85 -3.14
C THR A 121 -8.26 -1.49 -4.41
N VAL A 122 -7.87 -2.47 -5.22
CA VAL A 122 -7.30 -2.26 -6.55
C VAL A 122 -8.43 -1.98 -7.51
N MET A 123 -8.60 -0.71 -7.88
CA MET A 123 -9.68 -0.24 -8.76
C MET A 123 -9.35 -0.50 -10.23
N GLU A 124 -8.10 -0.31 -10.62
CA GLU A 124 -7.63 -0.48 -12.01
C GLU A 124 -6.15 -0.87 -12.02
N THR A 125 -5.73 -1.70 -12.97
CA THR A 125 -4.32 -2.06 -13.18
C THR A 125 -4.17 -2.77 -14.52
N ASP A 126 -3.04 -2.55 -15.19
CA ASP A 126 -2.60 -3.34 -16.34
C ASP A 126 -1.64 -4.48 -15.97
N TYR A 127 -1.40 -4.67 -14.67
CA TYR A 127 -0.47 -5.65 -14.09
C TYR A 127 1.00 -5.45 -14.49
N LYS A 128 1.36 -4.33 -15.10
CA LYS A 128 2.70 -4.11 -15.65
C LYS A 128 3.26 -2.72 -15.35
N LYS A 129 2.50 -1.67 -15.64
CA LYS A 129 2.97 -0.28 -15.62
C LYS A 129 2.29 0.53 -14.54
N PHE A 130 1.02 0.23 -14.22
CA PHE A 130 0.28 1.01 -13.25
C PHE A 130 -0.70 0.19 -12.42
N SER A 131 -1.01 0.73 -11.25
CA SER A 131 -2.13 0.30 -10.41
C SER A 131 -2.77 1.54 -9.79
N VAL A 132 -4.09 1.56 -9.75
CA VAL A 132 -4.88 2.59 -9.07
C VAL A 132 -5.55 1.93 -7.89
N VAL A 133 -5.21 2.41 -6.69
CA VAL A 133 -5.73 1.83 -5.45
C VAL A 133 -6.46 2.88 -4.62
N ASN A 134 -7.60 2.46 -4.08
CA ASN A 134 -8.26 3.19 -3.01
C ASN A 134 -7.72 2.67 -1.67
N ARG A 135 -7.15 3.57 -0.87
CA ARG A 135 -6.63 3.27 0.46
C ARG A 135 -7.49 3.95 1.51
N CYS A 136 -7.88 3.22 2.54
CA CYS A 136 -8.72 3.72 3.63
C CYS A 136 -8.15 3.26 4.97
N VAL A 137 -7.86 4.21 5.86
CA VAL A 137 -7.44 3.95 7.24
C VAL A 137 -8.67 4.10 8.14
N LYS A 138 -9.10 3.04 8.83
CA LYS A 138 -10.41 3.01 9.51
C LYS A 138 -10.37 3.35 10.99
N SER A 139 -9.34 2.94 11.71
CA SER A 139 -9.26 3.15 13.17
C SER A 139 -7.91 2.73 13.73
N GLY A 140 -7.49 3.39 14.81
CA GLY A 140 -6.19 3.20 15.48
C GLY A 140 -5.37 4.49 15.43
N GLY A 141 -4.55 4.75 16.45
CA GLY A 141 -3.85 6.02 16.69
C GLY A 141 -2.79 6.39 15.64
N PHE A 142 -3.17 6.48 14.37
CA PHE A 142 -2.33 6.96 13.30
C PHE A 142 -1.98 8.42 13.59
N SER A 143 -0.80 8.68 14.14
CA SER A 143 -0.29 10.05 14.25
C SER A 143 0.12 10.49 12.84
N SER A 144 -0.78 11.20 12.18
CA SER A 144 -0.41 12.03 11.04
C SER A 144 0.14 13.33 11.62
N GLY A 145 1.38 13.28 12.10
CA GLY A 145 2.15 14.47 12.46
C GLY A 145 2.57 15.22 11.21
#